data_AF-B6Y793-F1
#
_entry.id   AF-B6Y793-F1
#
_cell.length_a   1.000
_cell.length_b   1.000
_cell.length_c   1.000
_cell.angle_alpha   90.00
_cell.angle_beta   90.00
_cell.angle_gamma   90.00
#
_symmetry.space_group_name_H-M   'P 1'
#
loop_
_entity.id
_entity.type
_entity.pdbx_description
1 polymer ?
#
loop_
_entity_poly.entity_id
_entity_poly.type
_entity_poly.pdbx_seq_one_letter_code
_entity_poly.pdbx_strand_id
1 'polypeptide(L)'
;MNGLEGELVILAYHSPYLIYLLPGIITAQMSNQTKEKVVIDNGILEVANNNCSIITNQIQVFDHLTHDEESLKDKRVGIYLSYLDVKSL
;
A
#
# COMPACT_ATOMS: atom_id res chain seq x y z
N MET A 1 -2.23 -3.44 4.75
CA MET A 1 -1.87 -2.82 3.44
C MET A 1 -1.31 -3.90 2.53
N ASN A 2 -1.38 -3.75 1.21
CA ASN A 2 -0.96 -4.82 0.28
C ASN A 2 0.37 -4.45 -0.39
N GLY A 3 1.42 -5.20 -0.06
CA GLY A 3 2.67 -5.20 -0.81
C GLY A 3 2.65 -6.24 -1.93
N LEU A 4 3.66 -6.19 -2.78
CA LEU A 4 3.85 -7.15 -3.86
C LEU A 4 3.98 -8.60 -3.36
N GLU A 5 4.49 -8.77 -2.14
CA GLU A 5 4.73 -10.08 -1.51
C GLU A 5 3.54 -10.56 -0.66
N GLY A 6 2.50 -9.73 -0.49
CA GLY A 6 1.30 -10.08 0.28
C GLY A 6 0.81 -8.96 1.18
N GLU A 7 -0.03 -9.33 2.15
CA GLU A 7 -0.58 -8.40 3.12
C GLU A 7 0.44 -8.07 4.23
N LEU A 8 0.49 -6.80 4.61
CA LEU A 8 1.46 -6.23 5.53
C LEU A 8 0.78 -5.38 6.59
N VAL A 9 1.34 -5.39 7.80
CA VAL A 9 1.04 -4.47 8.89
C VAL A 9 2.37 -3.99 9.49
N ILE A 10 2.54 -2.68 9.61
CA ILE A 10 3.74 -2.08 10.19
C ILE A 10 3.42 -1.64 11.61
N LEU A 11 4.17 -2.17 12.58
CA LEU A 11 4.11 -1.79 13.98
C LEU A 11 5.37 -1.01 14.38
N ALA A 12 5.33 -0.39 15.56
CA ALA A 12 6.49 0.30 16.11
C ALA A 12 7.70 -0.65 16.18
N TYR A 13 8.89 -0.13 15.88
CA TYR A 13 10.16 -0.87 15.87
C TYR A 13 10.21 -2.08 14.92
N HIS A 14 9.41 -2.06 13.83
CA HIS A 14 9.56 -3.04 12.77
C HIS A 14 10.97 -3.00 12.17
N SER A 15 11.50 -4.16 11.78
CA SER A 15 12.79 -4.27 11.11
C SER A 15 12.83 -3.38 9.86
N PRO A 16 13.98 -2.78 9.51
CA PRO A 16 14.09 -2.02 8.28
C PRO A 16 13.61 -2.82 7.07
N TYR A 17 12.81 -2.18 6.22
CA TYR A 17 12.17 -2.83 5.09
C TYR A 17 11.92 -1.86 3.93
N LEU A 18 12.08 -2.34 2.70
CA LEU A 18 11.79 -1.58 1.48
C LEU A 18 11.02 -2.46 0.51
N ILE A 19 9.76 -2.09 0.23
CA ILE A 19 8.85 -2.92 -0.57
C ILE A 19 7.96 -2.07 -1.48
N TYR A 20 7.65 -2.62 -2.65
CA TYR A 20 6.65 -2.06 -3.55
C TYR A 20 5.23 -2.34 -3.05
N LEU A 21 4.40 -1.30 -3.00
CA LEU A 21 3.00 -1.35 -2.64
C LEU A 21 2.12 -1.46 -3.88
N LEU A 22 1.12 -2.32 -3.77
CA LEU A 22 0.09 -2.49 -4.77
C LEU A 22 -1.05 -1.46 -4.55
N PRO A 23 -1.84 -1.14 -5.60
CA PRO A 23 -3.03 -0.32 -5.47
C PRO A 23 -3.94 -0.84 -4.37
N GLY A 24 -4.39 0.05 -3.48
CA GLY A 24 -5.14 -0.39 -2.33
C GLY A 24 -5.45 0.70 -1.31
N ILE A 25 -6.23 0.29 -0.31
CA ILE A 25 -6.53 1.11 0.85
C ILE A 25 -5.42 0.94 1.89
N ILE A 26 -4.85 2.04 2.33
CA ILE A 26 -3.98 2.12 3.51
C ILE A 26 -4.82 2.58 4.68
N THR A 27 -4.71 1.88 5.80
CA THR A 27 -5.32 2.29 7.07
C THR A 27 -4.21 2.66 8.04
N ALA A 28 -4.21 3.91 8.52
CA ALA A 28 -3.33 4.39 9.56
C ALA A 28 -4.11 4.50 10.87
N GLN A 29 -3.59 3.91 11.94
CA GLN A 29 -4.11 4.12 13.29
C GLN A 29 -3.27 5.18 13.98
N MET A 30 -3.91 6.29 14.31
CA MET A 30 -3.28 7.41 14.99
C MET A 30 -3.18 7.15 16.50
N SER A 31 -2.31 7.88 17.19
CA SER A 31 -2.06 7.73 18.63
C SER A 31 -3.31 8.01 19.50
N ASN A 32 -4.21 8.87 19.01
CA ASN A 32 -5.52 9.14 19.60
C ASN A 32 -6.57 8.05 19.28
N GLN A 33 -6.15 6.90 18.74
CA GLN A 33 -6.98 5.76 18.32
C GLN A 33 -7.89 6.03 17.10
N THR A 34 -7.82 7.20 16.46
CA THR A 34 -8.56 7.43 15.21
C THR A 34 -7.95 6.64 14.07
N LYS A 35 -8.81 6.16 13.17
CA LYS A 35 -8.39 5.45 11.97
C LYS A 35 -8.58 6.37 10.77
N GLU A 36 -7.51 6.62 10.06
CA GLU A 36 -7.55 7.31 8.77
C GLU A 36 -7.34 6.29 7.66
N LYS A 37 -8.11 6.46 6.58
CA LYS A 37 -8.03 5.61 5.41
C LYS A 37 -7.73 6.46 4.19
N VAL A 38 -6.78 6.01 3.40
CA VAL A 38 -6.42 6.64 2.14
C VAL A 38 -6.28 5.58 1.07
N VAL A 39 -6.61 5.93 -0.16
CA VAL A 39 -6.41 5.08 -1.33
C VAL A 39 -5.19 5.56 -2.08
N ILE A 40 -4.33 4.62 -2.43
CA ILE A 40 -3.13 4.84 -3.24
C ILE A 40 -3.21 4.02 -4.52
N ASP A 41 -2.59 4.51 -5.59
CA ASP A 41 -2.49 3.82 -6.87
C ASP A 41 -1.39 2.75 -6.87
N ASN A 42 -0.22 3.06 -6.34
CA ASN A 42 0.91 2.20 -6.06
C ASN A 42 1.94 3.04 -5.27
N GLY A 43 3.05 2.44 -4.88
CA GLY A 43 4.13 3.21 -4.28
C GLY A 43 5.23 2.36 -3.71
N ILE A 44 6.11 3.00 -2.95
CA ILE A 44 7.18 2.35 -2.21
C ILE A 44 6.95 2.62 -0.72
N LEU A 45 6.97 1.55 0.07
CA LEU A 45 7.03 1.61 1.53
C LEU A 45 8.50 1.52 1.96
N GLU A 46 8.95 2.51 2.70
CA GLU A 46 10.22 2.50 3.41
C GLU A 46 9.96 2.48 4.93
N VAL A 47 10.55 1.49 5.60
CA VAL A 47 10.62 1.42 7.05
C VAL A 47 12.08 1.53 7.44
N ALA A 48 12.46 2.62 8.13
CA ALA A 48 13.82 2.86 8.58
C ALA A 48 13.81 3.81 9.78
N ASN A 49 14.76 3.65 10.71
CA ASN A 49 14.91 4.54 11.88
C ASN A 49 13.62 4.74 12.69
N ASN A 50 12.84 3.67 12.88
CA ASN A 50 11.53 3.69 13.53
C ASN A 50 10.48 4.62 12.86
N ASN A 51 10.69 4.95 11.59
CA ASN A 51 9.76 5.68 10.75
C ASN A 51 9.25 4.79 9.63
N CYS A 52 8.02 5.08 9.19
CA CYS A 52 7.34 4.42 8.09
C CYS A 52 6.91 5.50 7.10
N SER A 53 7.44 5.45 5.89
CA SER A 53 7.17 6.42 4.82
C SER A 53 6.62 5.71 3.60
N ILE A 54 5.55 6.26 3.03
CA ILE A 54 4.97 5.79 1.77
C ILE A 54 5.18 6.87 0.72
N ILE A 55 5.88 6.52 -0.34
CA ILE A 55 6.11 7.38 -1.50
C ILE A 55 5.20 6.90 -2.62
N THR A 56 4.26 7.75 -3.02
CA THR A 56 3.22 7.43 -4.02
C THR A 56 2.95 8.64 -4.91
N ASN A 57 2.47 8.40 -6.14
CA ASN A 57 2.17 9.46 -7.09
C ASN A 57 0.84 10.15 -6.78
N GLN A 58 -0.17 9.38 -6.35
CA GLN A 58 -1.50 9.90 -6.09
C GLN A 58 -2.07 9.31 -4.80
N ILE A 59 -2.66 10.20 -4.00
CA ILE A 59 -3.36 9.85 -2.78
C ILE A 59 -4.76 10.43 -2.81
N GLN A 60 -5.74 9.63 -2.42
CA GLN A 60 -7.13 10.06 -2.28
C GLN A 60 -7.62 9.72 -0.87
N VAL A 61 -8.38 10.64 -0.27
CA VAL A 61 -9.07 10.34 0.98
C VAL A 61 -10.09 9.25 0.69
N PHE A 62 -10.10 8.21 1.53
CA PHE A 62 -11.05 7.13 1.33
C PHE A 62 -12.47 7.60 1.66
N ASP A 63 -13.36 7.47 0.68
CA ASP A 63 -14.79 7.71 0.81
C ASP A 63 -15.54 6.50 0.24
N HIS A 64 -16.45 5.97 1.07
CA HIS A 64 -17.27 4.79 0.79
C HIS A 64 -18.17 4.95 -0.44
N LEU A 65 -18.43 6.18 -0.89
CA LEU A 65 -19.27 6.46 -2.06
C LEU A 65 -18.51 6.36 -3.39
N THR A 66 -17.19 6.53 -3.37
CA THR A 66 -16.35 6.70 -4.58
C THR A 66 -15.36 5.56 -4.78
N HIS A 67 -15.05 4.80 -3.73
CA HIS A 67 -14.03 3.76 -3.77
C HIS A 67 -14.64 2.38 -3.62
N ASP A 68 -14.63 1.64 -4.72
CA ASP A 68 -14.97 0.21 -4.78
C ASP A 68 -13.69 -0.65 -4.74
N GLU A 69 -13.66 -1.62 -3.83
CA GLU A 69 -12.57 -2.58 -3.70
C GLU A 69 -12.36 -3.41 -4.97
N GLU A 70 -13.42 -3.64 -5.75
CA GLU A 70 -13.36 -4.41 -6.99
C GLU A 70 -12.52 -3.72 -8.06
N SER A 71 -12.69 -2.39 -8.23
CA SER A 71 -11.86 -1.57 -9.12
C SER A 71 -10.35 -1.62 -8.76
N LEU A 72 -10.04 -1.76 -7.47
CA LEU A 72 -8.66 -1.88 -7.01
C LEU A 72 -8.07 -3.27 -7.28
N LYS A 73 -8.88 -4.33 -7.37
CA LYS A 73 -8.39 -5.69 -7.67
C LYS A 73 -7.91 -5.80 -9.11
N ASP A 74 -8.65 -5.25 -10.06
CA ASP A 74 -8.28 -5.30 -11.49
C ASP A 74 -6.93 -4.60 -11.74
N LYS A 75 -6.73 -3.43 -11.12
CA LYS A 75 -5.45 -2.70 -11.17
C LYS A 75 -4.30 -3.51 -10.57
N ARG A 76 -4.55 -4.26 -9.48
CA ARG A 76 -3.54 -5.13 -8.83
C ARG A 76 -3.11 -6.28 -9.74
N VAL A 77 -4.05 -6.93 -10.42
CA VAL A 77 -3.77 -8.05 -11.34
C VAL A 77 -2.84 -7.59 -12.47
N GLY A 78 -3.11 -6.44 -13.08
CA GLY A 78 -2.27 -5.90 -14.14
C GLY A 78 -0.82 -5.67 -13.70
N ILE A 79 -0.61 -5.09 -12.51
CA ILE A 79 0.74 -4.85 -11.97
C ILE A 79 1.46 -6.16 -11.64
N TYR A 80 0.75 -7.12 -11.05
CA TYR A 80 1.34 -8.41 -10.68
C TYR A 80 1.78 -9.20 -11.92
N LEU A 81 0.97 -9.22 -12.98
CA LEU A 81 1.34 -9.84 -14.25
C LEU A 81 2.56 -9.17 -14.88
N SER A 82 2.61 -7.84 -14.92
CA SER A 82 3.78 -7.11 -15.43
C SER A 82 5.06 -7.41 -14.63
N TYR A 83 4.95 -7.56 -13.31
CA TYR A 83 6.09 -7.94 -12.47
C TYR A 83 6.60 -9.36 -12.76
N LEU A 84 5.70 -10.31 -12.97
CA LEU A 84 6.07 -11.68 -13.33
C LEU A 84 6.69 -11.77 -14.73
N ASP A 85 6.17 -11.00 -15.68
CA ASP A 85 6.71 -10.93 -17.05
C ASP A 85 8.17 -10.45 -17.04
N VAL A 86 8.47 -9.38 -16.28
CA VAL A 86 9.84 -8.87 -16.09
C VAL A 86 10.76 -9.89 -15.43
N LYS A 87 10.24 -10.75 -14.54
CA LYS A 87 11.01 -11.84 -13.92
C LYS A 87 11.30 -13.02 -14.86
N SER A 88 10.60 -13.11 -15.99
CA SER A 88 10.71 -14.21 -16.95
C SER A 88 11.71 -13.96 -18.09
N LEU A 89 12.24 -12.73 -18.18
CA LEU A 89 13.35 -12.30 -19.04
C LEU A 89 14.70 -12.37 -18.32
#